data_AF-A0A4U7KUG8-F1
#
_entry.id   AF-A0A4U7KUG8-F1
#
_cell.length_a   1.000
_cell.length_b   1.000
_cell.length_c   1.000
_cell.angle_alpha   90.00
_cell.angle_beta   90.00
_cell.angle_gamma   90.00
#
_symmetry.space_group_name_H-M   'P 1'
#
loop_
_entity.id
_entity.type
_entity.pdbx_description
1 polymer ?
#
loop_
_entity_poly.entity_id
_entity_poly.type
_entity_poly.pdbx_seq_one_letter_code
_entity_poly.pdbx_strand_id
1 'polypeptide(L)'
;MLRSADPSTFRSALCRSSALSTSLRTTRLAQTYLPLPAQPTPRTALLTSRSIYTTAAAKMPHMPQGIVKGGKEELKLNNQSLWQTKAYINGEWVSADNKSTLKVFNKATGAEIGQVPDLGAKETAAAIAAADEAFKSWSQTTAKHRHDLLMKLFYAHQQNAEDLAKIIVAENGKAFAEAKGELAYSNGFLECCNLSVSPALSRRGTSPPP
;
A
#
# COMPACT_ATOMS: atom_id res chain seq x y z
N MET A 1 -3.06 61.52 15.69
CA MET A 1 -2.96 62.27 14.42
C MET A 1 -2.66 61.28 13.30
N LEU A 2 -3.51 61.28 12.27
CA LEU A 2 -3.32 60.75 10.89
C LEU A 2 -3.14 59.24 10.72
N ARG A 3 -3.67 58.57 9.70
CA ARG A 3 -4.92 58.59 8.92
C ARG A 3 -4.85 57.28 8.09
N SER A 4 -5.99 56.63 7.89
CA SER A 4 -6.22 55.44 7.08
C SER A 4 -5.83 55.60 5.60
N ALA A 5 -5.41 54.53 4.95
CA ALA A 5 -5.35 54.41 3.49
C ALA A 5 -6.24 53.24 3.02
N ASP A 6 -7.17 53.55 2.11
CA ASP A 6 -8.10 52.65 1.43
C ASP A 6 -7.82 52.71 -0.09
N PRO A 7 -8.16 51.69 -0.90
CA PRO A 7 -7.65 51.46 -2.25
C PRO A 7 -8.62 51.96 -3.32
N SER A 8 -8.12 52.60 -4.38
CA SER A 8 -8.71 52.59 -5.75
C SER A 8 -8.12 53.71 -6.61
N THR A 9 -7.16 53.38 -7.48
CA THR A 9 -6.76 54.25 -8.60
C THR A 9 -6.31 53.34 -9.75
N PHE A 10 -7.22 52.94 -10.63
CA PHE A 10 -7.63 53.60 -11.88
C PHE A 10 -6.96 52.96 -13.10
N ARG A 11 -7.83 52.44 -13.97
CA ARG A 11 -7.58 51.89 -15.29
C ARG A 11 -7.06 52.96 -16.27
N SER A 12 -6.53 52.45 -17.38
CA SER A 12 -6.60 53.00 -18.74
C SER A 12 -5.36 53.75 -19.26
N ALA A 13 -4.60 53.06 -20.11
CA ALA A 13 -3.86 53.70 -21.21
C ALA A 13 -4.03 52.83 -22.48
N LEU A 14 -4.79 53.36 -23.43
CA LEU A 14 -5.03 52.80 -24.76
C LEU A 14 -4.04 53.39 -25.77
N CYS A 15 -3.45 52.51 -26.59
CA CYS A 15 -3.41 52.53 -28.06
C CYS A 15 -2.94 53.80 -28.82
N ARG A 16 -1.83 53.65 -29.56
CA ARG A 16 -1.47 54.07 -30.96
C ARG A 16 0.08 53.99 -31.06
N SER A 17 0.74 53.39 -32.05
CA SER A 17 0.61 53.59 -33.49
C SER A 17 1.26 52.44 -34.32
N SER A 18 0.53 52.00 -35.34
CA SER A 18 0.92 51.64 -36.72
C SER A 18 2.22 50.88 -37.06
N ALA A 19 1.99 49.65 -37.54
CA ALA A 19 2.35 49.12 -38.87
C ALA A 19 3.82 49.11 -39.33
N LEU A 20 4.36 47.90 -39.47
CA LEU A 20 5.08 47.47 -40.68
C LEU A 20 4.82 45.97 -40.91
N SER A 21 4.26 45.69 -42.08
CA SER A 21 3.89 44.40 -42.61
C SER A 21 5.12 43.70 -43.19
N THR A 22 5.47 42.53 -42.66
CA THR A 22 6.26 41.54 -43.42
C THR A 22 5.67 40.16 -43.18
N SER A 23 4.87 39.72 -44.15
CA SER A 23 4.42 38.36 -44.34
C SER A 23 5.63 37.44 -44.53
N LEU A 24 5.86 36.50 -43.61
CA LEU A 24 6.58 35.27 -43.91
C LEU A 24 5.91 34.08 -43.21
N ARG A 25 5.02 33.45 -44.00
CA ARG A 25 4.78 32.02 -44.13
C ARG A 25 5.07 31.16 -42.91
N THR A 26 3.99 30.70 -42.29
CA THR A 26 3.91 29.51 -41.46
C THR A 26 4.45 28.29 -42.24
N THR A 27 5.73 27.95 -42.06
CA THR A 27 6.22 26.62 -42.40
C THR A 27 5.76 25.66 -41.33
N ARG A 28 4.59 25.08 -41.57
CA ARG A 28 4.08 23.89 -40.90
C ARG A 28 5.08 22.77 -41.20
N LEU A 29 6.01 22.51 -40.29
CA LEU A 29 6.77 21.27 -40.29
C LEU A 29 5.77 20.14 -40.10
N ALA A 30 5.39 19.52 -41.21
CA ALA A 30 4.71 18.24 -41.22
C ALA A 30 5.68 17.23 -40.62
N GLN A 31 5.53 16.95 -39.34
CA GLN A 31 6.12 15.79 -38.71
C GLN A 31 5.45 14.57 -39.34
N THR A 32 6.13 13.98 -40.31
CA THR A 32 5.77 12.72 -40.93
C THR A 32 5.88 11.64 -39.84
N TYR A 33 4.77 11.38 -39.16
CA TYR A 33 4.67 10.22 -38.27
C TYR A 33 4.77 8.96 -39.13
N LEU A 34 5.87 8.22 -38.98
CA LEU A 34 5.91 6.83 -39.44
C LEU A 34 4.78 6.06 -38.72
N PRO A 35 4.00 5.23 -39.44
CA PRO A 35 2.98 4.41 -38.80
C PRO A 35 3.65 3.39 -37.86
N LEU A 36 3.24 3.41 -36.59
CA LEU A 36 3.59 2.39 -35.60
C LEU A 36 3.15 1.01 -36.12
N PRO A 37 3.97 -0.04 -35.93
CA PRO A 37 3.58 -1.40 -36.34
C PRO A 37 2.29 -1.81 -35.62
N ALA A 38 1.39 -2.42 -36.39
CA ALA A 38 0.10 -2.90 -35.92
C ALA A 38 0.28 -3.79 -34.69
N GLN A 39 -0.35 -3.40 -33.57
CA GLN A 39 -0.41 -4.20 -32.37
C GLN A 39 -1.20 -5.49 -32.68
N PRO A 40 -0.71 -6.68 -32.32
CA PRO A 40 -1.48 -7.90 -32.50
C PRO A 40 -2.74 -7.82 -31.63
N THR A 41 -3.90 -7.92 -32.27
CA THR A 41 -5.22 -7.96 -31.61
C THR A 41 -5.26 -9.09 -30.57
N PRO A 42 -5.90 -8.90 -29.40
CA PRO A 42 -6.02 -9.94 -28.41
C PRO A 42 -6.89 -11.07 -28.98
N ARG A 43 -6.24 -12.17 -29.35
CA ARG A 43 -6.91 -13.45 -29.56
C ARG A 43 -7.58 -13.79 -28.24
N THR A 44 -8.90 -13.98 -28.27
CA THR A 44 -9.74 -14.44 -27.16
C THR A 44 -9.22 -15.78 -26.64
N ALA A 45 -8.25 -15.73 -25.74
CA ALA A 45 -7.88 -16.83 -24.88
C ALA A 45 -8.52 -16.52 -23.53
N LEU A 46 -9.60 -17.23 -23.23
CA LEU A 46 -10.20 -17.26 -21.90
C LEU A 46 -9.12 -17.74 -20.92
N LEU A 47 -8.44 -16.80 -20.28
CA LEU A 47 -7.69 -17.06 -19.05
C LEU A 47 -8.73 -17.36 -17.97
N THR A 48 -9.24 -18.60 -17.97
CA THR A 48 -9.84 -19.15 -16.76
C THR A 48 -8.76 -19.09 -15.70
N SER A 49 -8.91 -18.14 -14.76
CA SER A 49 -8.15 -18.05 -13.53
C SER A 49 -8.26 -19.38 -12.80
N ARG A 50 -7.36 -20.31 -13.12
CA ARG A 50 -7.09 -21.45 -12.26
C ARG A 50 -6.09 -20.93 -11.24
N SER A 51 -6.59 -20.70 -10.04
CA SER A 51 -5.79 -20.50 -8.84
C SER A 51 -4.61 -21.47 -8.86
N ILE A 52 -3.42 -20.91 -9.04
CA ILE A 52 -2.13 -21.62 -9.06
C ILE A 52 -1.86 -22.35 -7.73
N TYR A 53 -2.64 -22.07 -6.69
CA TYR A 53 -2.55 -22.73 -5.39
C TYR A 53 -3.31 -24.06 -5.32
N THR A 54 -4.35 -24.26 -6.15
CA THR A 54 -5.19 -25.48 -6.06
C THR A 54 -4.63 -26.70 -6.81
N THR A 55 -3.75 -26.53 -7.79
CA THR A 55 -3.23 -27.67 -8.58
C THR A 55 -1.77 -28.03 -8.26
N ALA A 56 -1.08 -27.23 -7.44
CA ALA A 56 0.29 -27.51 -7.02
C ALA A 56 0.38 -28.51 -5.85
N ALA A 57 -0.70 -28.68 -5.07
CA ALA A 57 -0.74 -29.62 -3.95
C ALA A 57 -0.71 -31.10 -4.40
N ALA A 58 -1.20 -31.41 -5.60
CA ALA A 58 -1.35 -32.80 -6.06
C ALA A 58 -0.05 -33.46 -6.57
N LYS A 59 1.05 -32.70 -6.73
CA LYS A 59 2.28 -33.22 -7.35
C LYS A 59 3.57 -32.65 -6.73
N MET A 60 3.66 -32.69 -5.40
CA MET A 60 4.95 -32.56 -4.70
C MET A 60 5.48 -33.97 -4.38
N PRO A 61 6.47 -34.49 -5.12
CA PRO A 61 7.06 -35.78 -4.80
C PRO A 61 7.91 -35.64 -3.54
N HIS A 62 7.56 -36.45 -2.53
CA HIS A 62 8.36 -36.74 -1.35
C HIS A 62 8.76 -35.52 -0.48
N MET A 63 7.79 -34.97 0.25
CA MET A 63 8.13 -34.28 1.50
C MET A 63 8.78 -35.32 2.43
N PRO A 64 9.95 -35.07 3.07
CA PRO A 64 10.53 -36.04 4.00
C PRO A 64 9.58 -36.26 5.18
N GLN A 65 8.84 -37.37 5.13
CA GLN A 65 7.97 -37.78 6.23
C GLN A 65 8.87 -38.32 7.35
N GLY A 66 8.98 -37.56 8.44
CA GLY A 66 9.82 -37.94 9.59
C GLY A 66 10.19 -36.80 10.54
N ILE A 67 10.09 -35.53 10.12
CA ILE A 67 10.37 -34.34 10.98
C ILE A 67 9.09 -33.54 11.27
N VAL A 68 7.99 -33.83 10.57
CA VAL A 68 6.71 -33.14 10.79
C VAL A 68 6.08 -33.66 12.07
N LYS A 69 6.22 -32.91 13.16
CA LYS A 69 5.43 -33.13 14.37
C LYS A 69 3.99 -32.71 14.05
N GLY A 70 3.23 -33.62 13.46
CA GLY A 70 1.79 -33.45 13.29
C GLY A 70 1.18 -33.13 14.66
N GLY A 71 0.57 -31.95 14.79
CA GLY A 71 0.08 -31.46 16.06
C GLY A 71 -0.42 -30.02 15.94
N LYS A 72 -1.07 -29.53 17.00
CA LYS A 72 -1.33 -28.10 17.18
C LYS A 72 -0.14 -27.48 17.90
N GLU A 73 0.38 -26.38 17.37
CA GLU A 73 1.50 -25.65 17.96
C GLU A 73 1.04 -24.23 18.32
N GLU A 74 1.34 -23.79 19.54
CA GLU A 74 1.04 -22.43 19.99
C GLU A 74 2.32 -21.58 19.93
N LEU A 75 2.23 -20.42 19.29
CA LEU A 75 3.36 -19.49 19.20
C LEU A 75 3.54 -18.72 20.51
N LYS A 76 4.78 -18.70 21.02
CA LYS A 76 5.14 -17.96 22.23
C LYS A 76 5.56 -16.53 21.86
N LEU A 77 4.62 -15.59 22.00
CA LEU A 77 4.83 -14.16 21.79
C LEU A 77 4.89 -13.42 23.13
N ASN A 78 5.64 -12.34 23.21
CA ASN A 78 5.62 -11.46 24.39
C ASN A 78 4.28 -10.71 24.44
N ASN A 79 3.80 -10.26 23.28
CA ASN A 79 2.47 -9.68 23.13
C ASN A 79 1.53 -10.64 22.38
N GLN A 80 0.68 -11.35 23.13
CA GLN A 80 -0.24 -12.33 22.56
C GLN A 80 -1.41 -11.70 21.78
N SER A 81 -1.70 -10.40 21.94
CA SER A 81 -2.80 -9.76 21.19
C SER A 81 -2.48 -9.55 19.70
N LEU A 82 -1.21 -9.71 19.31
CA LEU A 82 -0.76 -9.62 17.91
C LEU A 82 -1.20 -10.84 17.10
N TRP A 83 -1.40 -11.98 17.77
CA TRP A 83 -1.89 -13.18 17.13
C TRP A 83 -3.40 -13.08 16.90
N GLN A 84 -3.80 -12.88 15.64
CA GLN A 84 -5.19 -12.69 15.25
C GLN A 84 -5.63 -13.76 14.26
N THR A 85 -6.75 -14.41 14.57
CA THR A 85 -7.35 -15.51 13.79
C THR A 85 -8.63 -15.10 13.08
N LYS A 86 -8.93 -13.81 13.07
CA LYS A 86 -10.11 -13.20 12.46
C LYS A 86 -9.68 -12.19 11.39
N ALA A 87 -10.60 -11.85 10.49
CA ALA A 87 -10.38 -10.78 9.53
C ALA A 87 -10.78 -9.43 10.14
N TYR A 88 -10.14 -8.34 9.73
CA TYR A 88 -10.46 -7.00 10.20
C TYR A 88 -11.28 -6.25 9.15
N ILE A 89 -12.56 -6.01 9.41
CA ILE A 89 -13.49 -5.31 8.50
C ILE A 89 -14.23 -4.22 9.28
N ASN A 90 -14.22 -2.99 8.77
CA ASN A 90 -14.94 -1.85 9.34
C ASN A 90 -14.66 -1.58 10.85
N GLY A 91 -13.43 -1.80 11.31
CA GLY A 91 -13.08 -1.59 12.71
C GLY A 91 -13.29 -2.80 13.63
N GLU A 92 -13.79 -3.92 13.08
CA GLU A 92 -14.16 -5.10 13.86
C GLU A 92 -13.44 -6.37 13.39
N TRP A 93 -13.24 -7.29 14.34
CA TRP A 93 -12.70 -8.62 14.08
C TRP A 93 -13.81 -9.61 13.77
N VAL A 94 -13.94 -10.00 12.50
CA VAL A 94 -15.04 -10.82 11.98
C VAL A 94 -14.60 -12.22 11.56
N SER A 95 -15.54 -13.15 11.60
CA SER A 95 -15.41 -14.51 11.06
C SER A 95 -16.23 -14.63 9.77
N ALA A 96 -15.98 -15.65 8.95
CA ALA A 96 -16.77 -15.89 7.74
C ALA A 96 -18.23 -16.24 8.08
N ASP A 97 -19.19 -15.75 7.30
CA ASP A 97 -20.63 -15.94 7.55
C ASP A 97 -21.01 -17.44 7.52
N ASN A 98 -20.38 -18.18 6.61
CA ASN A 98 -20.53 -19.63 6.44
C ASN A 98 -19.64 -20.45 7.39
N LYS A 99 -18.89 -19.81 8.30
CA LYS A 99 -17.92 -20.41 9.22
C LYS A 99 -16.77 -21.17 8.53
N SER A 100 -16.50 -20.94 7.24
CA SER A 100 -15.35 -21.56 6.58
C SER A 100 -14.04 -20.97 7.09
N THR A 101 -13.03 -21.82 7.26
CA THR A 101 -11.71 -21.44 7.74
C THR A 101 -10.60 -22.11 6.91
N LEU A 102 -9.47 -21.42 6.80
CA LEU A 102 -8.23 -21.92 6.23
C LEU A 102 -7.25 -22.20 7.36
N LYS A 103 -6.66 -23.39 7.34
CA LYS A 103 -5.63 -23.80 8.30
C LYS A 103 -4.28 -23.21 7.91
N VAL A 104 -3.60 -22.62 8.89
CA VAL A 104 -2.23 -22.12 8.75
C VAL A 104 -1.31 -23.09 9.46
N PHE A 105 -0.23 -23.47 8.77
CA PHE A 105 0.75 -24.44 9.27
C PHE A 105 2.11 -23.79 9.41
N ASN A 106 2.85 -24.15 10.45
CA ASN A 106 4.24 -23.80 10.60
C ASN A 106 5.05 -24.51 9.50
N LYS A 107 5.80 -23.78 8.68
CA LYS A 107 6.55 -24.36 7.56
C LYS A 107 7.76 -25.20 8.00
N ALA A 108 8.31 -24.94 9.19
CA ALA A 108 9.46 -25.67 9.71
C ALA A 108 9.03 -27.01 10.35
N THR A 109 7.92 -27.03 11.08
CA THR A 109 7.46 -28.20 11.85
C THR A 109 6.29 -28.95 11.20
N GLY A 110 5.56 -28.30 10.28
CA GLY A 110 4.31 -28.78 9.70
C GLY A 110 3.11 -28.82 10.65
N ALA A 111 3.25 -28.31 11.88
CA ALA A 111 2.17 -28.25 12.86
C ALA A 111 1.14 -27.16 12.50
N GLU A 112 -0.14 -27.38 12.84
CA GLU A 112 -1.20 -26.36 12.69
C GLU A 112 -1.00 -25.28 13.75
N ILE A 113 -0.76 -24.03 13.34
CA ILE A 113 -0.57 -22.89 14.26
C ILE A 113 -1.84 -22.07 14.46
N GLY A 114 -2.78 -22.12 13.52
CA GLY A 114 -4.06 -21.41 13.65
C GLY A 114 -4.97 -21.60 12.45
N GLN A 115 -6.13 -20.96 12.53
CA GLN A 115 -7.12 -20.94 11.46
C GLN A 115 -7.58 -19.51 11.22
N VAL A 116 -7.65 -19.11 9.96
CA VAL A 116 -8.15 -17.79 9.53
C VAL A 116 -9.45 -17.96 8.75
N PRO A 117 -10.39 -17.00 8.79
CA PRO A 117 -11.65 -17.13 8.06
C PRO A 117 -11.41 -17.14 6.55
N ASP A 118 -12.12 -18.03 5.86
CA ASP A 118 -12.17 -18.06 4.39
C ASP A 118 -13.34 -17.17 3.94
N LEU A 119 -13.06 -15.88 3.71
CA LEU A 119 -14.09 -14.89 3.39
C LEU A 119 -14.55 -14.98 1.94
N GLY A 120 -15.87 -14.88 1.74
CA GLY A 120 -16.49 -14.95 0.42
C GLY A 120 -16.72 -13.58 -0.23
N ALA A 121 -17.48 -13.62 -1.33
CA ALA A 121 -17.84 -12.43 -2.10
C ALA A 121 -18.69 -11.44 -1.30
N LYS A 122 -19.53 -11.93 -0.38
CA LYS A 122 -20.45 -11.10 0.42
C LYS A 122 -19.68 -10.25 1.44
N GLU A 123 -18.78 -10.87 2.20
CA GLU A 123 -17.94 -10.18 3.17
C GLU A 123 -16.97 -9.22 2.47
N THR A 124 -16.45 -9.60 1.30
CA THR A 124 -15.64 -8.70 0.47
C THR A 124 -16.44 -7.48 0.01
N ALA A 125 -17.69 -7.65 -0.42
CA ALA A 125 -18.56 -6.53 -0.79
C ALA A 125 -18.86 -5.60 0.41
N ALA A 126 -19.05 -6.17 1.60
CA ALA A 126 -19.21 -5.39 2.84
C ALA A 126 -17.94 -4.59 3.18
N ALA A 127 -16.75 -5.19 3.02
CA ALA A 127 -15.48 -4.50 3.22
C ALA A 127 -15.28 -3.34 2.25
N ILE A 128 -15.66 -3.52 0.97
CA ILE A 128 -15.60 -2.46 -0.04
C ILE A 128 -16.54 -1.31 0.33
N ALA A 129 -17.80 -1.61 0.69
CA ALA A 129 -18.76 -0.59 1.09
C ALA A 129 -18.30 0.20 2.33
N ALA A 130 -17.73 -0.50 3.33
CA ALA A 130 -17.17 0.14 4.51
C ALA A 130 -15.97 1.04 4.18
N ALA A 131 -15.09 0.61 3.28
CA ALA A 131 -13.95 1.41 2.84
C ALA A 131 -14.39 2.66 2.06
N ASP A 132 -15.40 2.55 1.19
CA ASP A 132 -15.97 3.69 0.46
C ASP A 132 -16.58 4.74 1.41
N GLU A 133 -17.32 4.28 2.43
CA GLU A 133 -17.89 5.17 3.43
C GLU A 133 -16.81 5.86 4.28
N ALA A 134 -15.82 5.09 4.75
CA ALA A 134 -14.70 5.64 5.51
C ALA A 134 -13.87 6.65 4.69
N PHE A 135 -13.76 6.44 3.37
CA PHE A 135 -13.01 7.33 2.49
C PHE A 135 -13.60 8.75 2.42
N LYS A 136 -14.93 8.89 2.52
CA LYS A 136 -15.62 10.20 2.48
C LYS A 136 -15.13 11.15 3.57
N SER A 137 -14.88 10.63 4.77
CA SER A 137 -14.32 11.41 5.89
C SER A 137 -12.78 11.42 5.90
N TRP A 138 -12.14 10.28 5.61
CA TRP A 138 -10.68 10.15 5.61
C TRP A 138 -9.97 11.03 4.57
N SER A 139 -10.57 11.17 3.38
CA SER A 139 -10.02 12.02 2.31
C SER A 139 -9.95 13.50 2.70
N GLN A 140 -10.83 13.94 3.61
CA GLN A 140 -10.90 15.32 4.10
C GLN A 140 -9.91 15.60 5.23
N THR A 141 -9.27 14.58 5.82
CA THR A 141 -8.30 14.81 6.90
C THR A 141 -7.06 15.54 6.39
N THR A 142 -6.36 16.24 7.27
CA THR A 142 -5.10 16.89 6.89
C THR A 142 -3.99 15.85 6.67
N ALA A 143 -3.02 16.20 5.84
CA ALA A 143 -1.89 15.33 5.58
C ALA A 143 -1.04 15.10 6.84
N LYS A 144 -0.93 16.13 7.72
CA LYS A 144 -0.30 16.00 9.03
C LYS A 144 -1.00 14.97 9.92
N HIS A 145 -2.33 14.99 10.00
CA HIS A 145 -3.07 14.04 10.83
C HIS A 145 -2.84 12.59 10.37
N ARG A 146 -2.87 12.35 9.05
CA ARG A 146 -2.57 11.03 8.48
C ARG A 146 -1.13 10.60 8.79
N HIS A 147 -0.18 11.52 8.68
CA HIS A 147 1.22 11.27 9.05
C HIS A 147 1.35 10.84 10.52
N ASP A 148 0.74 11.58 11.45
CA ASP A 148 0.83 11.27 12.88
C ASP A 148 0.26 9.86 13.19
N LEU A 149 -0.78 9.41 12.47
CA LEU A 149 -1.31 8.05 12.58
C LEU A 149 -0.34 6.98 12.03
N LEU A 150 0.27 7.23 10.86
CA LEU A 150 1.27 6.32 10.28
C LEU A 150 2.52 6.21 11.17
N MET A 151 2.93 7.29 11.84
CA MET A 151 4.05 7.25 12.79
C MET A 151 3.74 6.43 14.05
N LYS A 152 2.50 6.51 14.56
CA LYS A 152 2.08 5.61 15.64
C LYS A 152 2.17 4.14 15.22
N LEU A 153 1.77 3.82 14.00
CA LEU A 153 1.91 2.47 13.45
C LEU A 153 3.38 2.05 13.31
N PHE A 154 4.23 2.95 12.80
CA PHE A 154 5.68 2.71 12.68
C PHE A 154 6.33 2.37 14.03
N TYR A 155 6.03 3.14 15.08
CA TYR A 155 6.55 2.86 16.42
C TYR A 155 5.97 1.58 17.01
N ALA A 156 4.69 1.28 16.76
CA ALA A 156 4.07 0.03 17.19
C ALA A 156 4.74 -1.20 16.53
N HIS A 157 5.07 -1.13 15.24
CA HIS A 157 5.82 -2.17 14.54
C HIS A 157 7.20 -2.37 15.15
N GLN A 158 7.95 -1.29 15.41
CA GLN A 158 9.28 -1.38 16.01
C GLN A 158 9.26 -1.99 17.42
N GLN A 159 8.30 -1.58 18.25
CA GLN A 159 8.14 -2.10 19.61
C GLN A 159 7.81 -3.60 19.63
N ASN A 160 7.10 -4.09 18.62
CA ASN A 160 6.66 -5.48 18.53
C ASN A 160 7.47 -6.30 17.50
N ALA A 161 8.63 -5.79 17.06
CA ALA A 161 9.35 -6.33 15.92
C ALA A 161 9.77 -7.79 16.07
N GLU A 162 10.12 -8.20 17.30
CA GLU A 162 10.54 -9.57 17.57
C GLU A 162 9.38 -10.56 17.46
N ASP A 163 8.21 -10.20 17.97
CA ASP A 163 7.03 -11.09 17.93
C ASP A 163 6.45 -11.16 16.53
N LEU A 164 6.41 -10.03 15.80
CA LEU A 164 6.05 -10.02 14.38
C LEU A 164 7.00 -10.89 13.55
N ALA A 165 8.30 -10.83 13.81
CA ALA A 165 9.28 -11.69 13.13
C ALA A 165 9.04 -13.18 13.43
N LYS A 166 8.69 -13.56 14.67
CA LYS A 166 8.33 -14.96 15.00
C LYS A 166 7.12 -15.44 14.19
N ILE A 167 6.10 -14.59 14.04
CA ILE A 167 4.91 -14.91 13.24
C ILE A 167 5.30 -15.15 11.78
N ILE A 168 6.08 -14.24 11.18
CA ILE A 168 6.56 -14.35 9.78
C ILE A 168 7.38 -15.62 9.57
N VAL A 169 8.24 -15.98 10.53
CA VAL A 169 9.04 -17.21 10.47
C VAL A 169 8.15 -18.44 10.53
N ALA A 170 7.15 -18.46 11.42
CA ALA A 170 6.23 -19.59 11.53
C ALA A 170 5.45 -19.81 10.23
N GLU A 171 4.86 -18.77 9.65
CA GLU A 171 4.01 -18.90 8.45
C GLU A 171 4.79 -19.18 7.14
N ASN A 172 6.01 -18.62 7.00
CA ASN A 172 6.77 -18.67 5.75
C ASN A 172 7.98 -19.63 5.81
N GLY A 173 8.54 -19.86 6.99
CA GLY A 173 9.72 -20.72 7.19
C GLY A 173 11.07 -20.05 6.88
N LYS A 174 11.11 -18.73 6.66
CA LYS A 174 12.36 -17.98 6.44
C LYS A 174 13.18 -17.85 7.73
N ALA A 175 14.47 -17.49 7.62
CA ALA A 175 15.29 -17.32 8.81
C ALA A 175 14.84 -16.08 9.63
N PHE A 176 14.97 -16.14 10.96
CA PHE A 176 14.53 -15.05 11.85
C PHE A 176 15.21 -13.71 11.55
N ALA A 177 16.49 -13.73 11.19
CA ALA A 177 17.21 -12.52 10.78
C ALA A 177 16.63 -11.91 9.50
N GLU A 178 16.24 -12.74 8.53
CA GLU A 178 15.60 -12.29 7.30
C GLU A 178 14.20 -11.72 7.57
N ALA A 179 13.41 -12.38 8.42
CA ALA A 179 12.10 -11.87 8.84
C ALA A 179 12.19 -10.51 9.55
N LYS A 180 13.19 -10.31 10.42
CA LYS A 180 13.47 -9.00 11.02
C LYS A 180 13.87 -7.95 9.97
N GLY A 181 14.70 -8.33 9.00
CA GLY A 181 15.09 -7.46 7.89
C GLY A 181 13.92 -7.03 7.01
N GLU A 182 13.03 -7.97 6.66
CA GLU A 182 11.80 -7.70 5.91
C GLU A 182 10.83 -6.79 6.68
N LEU A 183 10.71 -6.98 8.00
CA LEU A 183 9.89 -6.10 8.82
C LEU A 183 10.47 -4.69 8.86
N ALA A 184 11.79 -4.54 9.02
CA ALA A 184 12.46 -3.24 8.97
C ALA A 184 12.28 -2.56 7.60
N TYR A 185 12.42 -3.32 6.52
CA TYR A 185 12.17 -2.84 5.16
C TYR A 185 10.72 -2.39 4.97
N SER A 186 9.75 -3.20 5.43
CA SER A 186 8.32 -2.88 5.38
C SER A 186 8.00 -1.61 6.18
N ASN A 187 8.61 -1.44 7.34
CA ASN A 187 8.44 -0.27 8.19
C ASN A 187 9.04 1.00 7.54
N GLY A 188 10.09 0.86 6.74
CA GLY A 188 10.67 1.95 5.96
C GLY A 188 9.70 2.58 4.95
N PHE A 189 8.69 1.85 4.46
CA PHE A 189 7.64 2.45 3.62
C PHE A 189 6.74 3.41 4.40
N LEU A 190 6.43 3.09 5.67
CA LEU A 190 5.64 3.98 6.53
C LEU A 190 6.39 5.29 6.79
N GLU A 191 7.72 5.20 6.95
CA GLU A 191 8.59 6.36 7.04
C GLU A 191 8.70 7.12 5.71
N CYS A 192 8.87 6.45 4.57
CA CYS A 192 9.01 7.12 3.26
C CYS A 192 7.78 7.94 2.87
N CYS A 193 6.56 7.45 3.17
CA CYS A 193 5.32 8.21 2.98
C CYS A 193 5.30 9.56 3.75
N ASN A 194 6.21 9.79 4.69
CA ASN A 194 6.45 11.09 5.34
C ASN A 194 7.01 12.15 4.38
N LEU A 195 8.01 11.78 3.57
CA LEU A 195 8.80 12.73 2.78
C LEU A 195 7.96 13.38 1.67
N SER A 196 7.04 12.62 1.09
CA SER A 196 6.14 13.11 0.04
C SER A 196 5.04 14.05 0.56
N VAL A 197 4.78 14.07 1.87
CA VAL A 197 3.76 14.92 2.50
C VAL A 197 4.33 16.29 2.92
N SER A 198 5.66 16.42 3.03
CA SER A 198 6.31 17.68 3.42
C SER A 198 7.22 18.26 2.31
N PRO A 199 6.68 18.86 1.23
CA PRO A 199 7.49 19.60 0.25
C PRO A 199 8.25 20.78 0.87
N ALA A 200 7.83 21.25 2.05
CA ALA A 200 8.33 22.46 2.70
C ALA A 200 9.67 22.29 3.43
N LEU A 201 10.15 21.06 3.67
CA LEU A 201 11.40 20.83 4.41
C LEU A 201 12.62 20.58 3.52
N SER A 202 12.44 20.26 2.24
CA SER A 202 13.56 20.05 1.30
C SER A 202 14.15 21.35 0.73
N ARG A 203 13.53 22.52 0.96
CA ARG A 203 14.01 23.83 0.45
C ARG A 203 14.73 24.71 1.49
N ARG A 204 15.06 24.18 2.68
CA ARG A 204 15.98 24.88 3.58
C ARG A 204 17.38 24.31 3.37
N GLY A 205 18.12 24.91 2.45
CA GLY A 205 19.55 24.73 2.33
C GLY A 205 20.19 25.07 3.68
N THR A 206 20.83 24.08 4.27
CA THR A 206 21.73 24.27 5.41
C THR A 206 23.00 24.93 4.87
N SER A 207 23.16 26.25 5.06
CA SER A 207 24.49 26.84 5.04
C SER A 207 25.22 26.45 6.34
N PRO A 208 26.49 26.06 6.30
CA PRO A 208 27.23 25.72 7.51
C PRO A 208 27.52 26.99 8.35
N PRO A 209 27.55 26.89 9.69
CA PRO A 209 27.91 28.00 10.57
C PRO A 209 29.41 28.36 10.48
N PRO A 210 29.79 29.59 10.87
CA PRO A 210 31.14 30.16 10.68
C PRO A 210 32.23 29.47 11.52
#